data_AF-A0A392QSZ0-F1
#
_entry.id   AF-A0A392QSZ0-F1
#
_cell.length_a   1.000
_cell.length_b   1.000
_cell.length_c   1.000
_cell.angle_alpha   90.00
_cell.angle_beta   90.00
_cell.angle_gamma   90.00
#
_symmetry.space_group_name_H-M   'P 1'
#
loop_
_entity.id
_entity.type
_entity.pdbx_description
1 polymer ?
#
loop_
_entity_poly.entity_id
_entity_poly.type
_entity_poly.pdbx_seq_one_letter_code
_entity_poly.pdbx_strand_id
1 'polypeptide(L)'
;MVMGPNGKVIHLGPVDGDAIRLVTASKIWIDHNTLYKCEDGLLDVTRGSTNVTISNNWFREQDKVMLLGHDDGYVRDKNMKVTVLYNHFGPNCNQRMPRIRHGYAHVANNLYLGWMQYAIGG
;
A
#
# COMPACT_ATOMS: atom_id res chain seq x y z
N MET A 1 5.73 5.52 18.60
CA MET A 1 6.43 6.02 17.39
C MET A 1 7.93 5.89 17.62
N VAL A 2 8.63 5.10 16.79
CA VAL A 2 10.09 4.98 16.83
C VAL A 2 10.65 5.80 15.67
N MET A 3 11.58 6.71 15.95
CA MET A 3 12.22 7.56 14.94
C MET A 3 13.73 7.29 14.94
N GLY A 4 14.34 7.29 13.76
CA GLY A 4 15.80 7.28 13.63
C GLY A 4 16.41 8.60 14.11
N PRO A 5 17.75 8.67 14.24
CA PRO A 5 18.45 9.90 14.56
C PRO A 5 18.07 11.00 13.55
N ASN A 6 17.63 12.16 14.04
CA ASN A 6 17.12 13.31 13.27
C ASN A 6 15.74 13.13 12.61
N GLY A 7 15.00 12.06 12.91
CA GLY A 7 13.60 11.95 12.49
C GLY A 7 12.75 13.07 13.09
N LYS A 8 11.96 13.73 12.25
CA LYS A 8 11.00 14.75 12.66
C LYS A 8 9.59 14.23 12.47
N VAL A 9 8.74 14.43 13.47
CA VAL A 9 7.29 14.31 13.29
C VAL A 9 6.81 15.56 12.59
N ILE A 10 6.11 15.38 11.48
CA ILE A 10 5.52 16.46 10.71
C ILE A 10 4.02 16.18 10.62
N HIS A 11 3.20 17.17 10.96
CA HIS A 11 1.76 17.08 10.80
C HIS A 11 1.40 17.41 9.34
N LEU A 12 0.80 16.46 8.62
CA LEU A 12 0.53 16.59 7.19
C LEU A 12 -0.83 17.24 6.87
N GLY A 13 -1.55 17.76 7.87
CA GLY A 13 -2.92 18.26 7.73
C GLY A 13 -3.98 17.15 7.86
N PRO A 14 -5.20 17.37 7.38
CA PRO A 14 -6.23 16.33 7.32
C PRO A 14 -5.74 15.12 6.54
N VAL A 15 -6.00 13.92 7.04
CA VAL A 15 -5.61 12.65 6.42
C VAL A 15 -6.84 11.83 6.10
N ASP A 16 -6.74 11.02 5.04
CA ASP A 16 -7.87 10.29 4.44
C ASP A 16 -8.33 9.08 5.30
N GLY A 17 -7.52 8.70 6.31
CA GLY A 17 -7.85 7.60 7.23
C GLY A 17 -7.27 6.24 6.83
N ASP A 18 -6.15 6.24 6.07
CA ASP A 18 -5.41 5.03 5.74
C ASP A 18 -4.68 4.43 6.96
N ALA A 19 -4.53 3.10 7.01
CA ALA A 19 -3.74 2.47 8.06
C ALA A 19 -2.25 2.87 8.00
N ILE A 20 -1.65 2.77 6.80
CA ILE A 20 -0.27 3.16 6.53
C ILE A 20 -0.21 3.92 5.21
N ARG A 21 0.37 5.12 5.23
CA ARG A 21 0.58 5.93 4.02
C ARG A 21 2.04 6.32 3.86
N LEU A 22 2.63 5.95 2.73
CA LEU A 22 3.96 6.36 2.32
C LEU A 22 3.87 7.51 1.32
N VAL A 23 4.47 8.64 1.68
CA VAL A 23 4.51 9.86 0.88
C VAL A 23 5.97 10.28 0.73
N THR A 24 6.47 10.41 -0.50
CA THR A 24 7.87 10.77 -0.79
C THR A 24 8.92 9.88 -0.09
N ALA A 25 8.57 8.63 0.24
CA ALA A 25 9.38 7.74 1.05
C ALA A 25 10.20 6.76 0.19
N SER A 26 11.35 6.30 0.68
CA SER A 26 12.14 5.28 -0.03
C SER A 26 12.81 4.29 0.91
N LYS A 27 13.06 3.08 0.39
CA LYS A 27 13.72 1.98 1.13
C LYS A 27 12.92 1.59 2.38
N ILE A 28 11.65 1.26 2.16
CA ILE A 28 10.70 0.93 3.23
C ILE A 28 10.36 -0.56 3.15
N TRP A 29 10.26 -1.20 4.31
CA TRP A 29 9.82 -2.58 4.45
C TRP A 29 8.63 -2.62 5.41
N ILE A 30 7.50 -3.12 4.92
CA ILE A 30 6.26 -3.32 5.69
C ILE A 30 6.03 -4.82 5.78
N ASP A 31 6.24 -5.35 6.97
CA ASP A 31 6.34 -6.79 7.18
C ASP A 31 5.59 -7.27 8.43
N HIS A 32 4.94 -8.43 8.34
CA HIS A 32 4.27 -9.11 9.47
C HIS A 32 3.22 -8.27 10.22
N ASN A 33 2.46 -7.45 9.50
CA ASN A 33 1.35 -6.67 10.07
C ASN A 33 0.00 -7.34 9.81
N THR A 34 -0.98 -7.06 10.66
CA THR A 34 -2.40 -7.34 10.37
C THR A 34 -3.11 -6.00 10.20
N LEU A 35 -3.64 -5.74 9.00
CA LEU A 35 -4.26 -4.47 8.60
C LEU A 35 -5.72 -4.71 8.19
N TYR A 36 -6.65 -3.97 8.80
CA TYR A 36 -8.09 -4.18 8.59
C TYR A 36 -8.93 -2.98 9.05
N LYS A 37 -10.13 -2.81 8.48
CA LYS A 37 -11.17 -1.86 8.93
C LYS A 37 -10.68 -0.42 9.12
N CYS A 38 -10.08 0.17 8.09
CA CYS A 38 -9.71 1.58 8.05
C CYS A 38 -10.76 2.41 7.30
N GLU A 39 -10.75 3.73 7.51
CA GLU A 39 -11.78 4.63 6.95
C GLU A 39 -11.68 4.74 5.42
N ASP A 40 -10.47 4.79 4.85
CA ASP A 40 -10.26 4.80 3.40
C ASP A 40 -9.48 3.56 2.90
N GLY A 41 -8.15 3.62 2.86
CA GLY A 41 -7.27 2.52 2.43
C GLY A 41 -6.63 1.76 3.59
N LEU A 42 -5.99 0.61 3.32
CA LEU A 42 -5.05 0.01 4.29
C LEU A 42 -3.62 0.48 4.05
N LEU A 43 -3.16 0.45 2.80
CA LEU A 43 -1.77 0.77 2.48
C LEU A 43 -1.62 1.55 1.18
N ASP A 44 -1.16 2.78 1.31
CA ASP A 44 -0.97 3.70 0.19
C ASP A 44 0.50 4.02 -0.04
N VAL A 45 0.98 3.83 -1.27
CA VAL A 45 2.34 4.18 -1.71
C VAL A 45 2.22 5.20 -2.84
N THR A 46 2.56 6.46 -2.54
CA THR A 46 2.22 7.59 -3.43
C THR A 46 3.33 8.63 -3.48
N ARG A 47 3.17 9.62 -4.38
CA ARG A 47 3.95 10.87 -4.41
C ARG A 47 5.47 10.62 -4.51
N GLY A 48 5.87 9.77 -5.45
CA GLY A 48 7.27 9.46 -5.73
C GLY A 48 7.90 8.46 -4.76
N SER A 49 7.10 7.80 -3.92
CA SER A 49 7.61 6.73 -3.06
C SER A 49 8.11 5.55 -3.89
N THR A 50 9.22 4.93 -3.50
CA THR A 50 9.85 3.87 -4.30
C THR A 50 10.76 2.94 -3.48
N ASN A 51 11.13 1.79 -4.04
CA ASN A 51 11.89 0.74 -3.38
C ASN A 51 11.21 0.28 -2.08
N VAL A 52 9.96 -0.16 -2.20
CA VAL A 52 9.12 -0.63 -1.10
C VAL A 52 8.93 -2.13 -1.21
N THR A 53 9.09 -2.85 -0.09
CA THR A 53 8.72 -4.26 0.03
C THR A 53 7.55 -4.40 1.01
N ILE A 54 6.50 -5.08 0.58
CA ILE A 54 5.29 -5.35 1.37
C ILE A 54 5.17 -6.87 1.46
N SER A 55 5.47 -7.43 2.63
CA SER A 55 5.55 -8.88 2.81
C SER A 55 4.91 -9.44 4.06
N ASN A 56 4.44 -10.68 4.00
CA ASN A 56 3.91 -11.42 5.16
C ASN A 56 2.80 -10.69 5.93
N ASN A 57 2.09 -9.75 5.30
CA ASN A 57 1.02 -9.02 5.96
C ASN A 57 -0.32 -9.74 5.74
N TRP A 58 -1.21 -9.59 6.71
CA TRP A 58 -2.59 -10.01 6.58
C TRP A 58 -3.51 -8.80 6.38
N PHE A 59 -4.03 -8.65 5.17
CA PHE A 59 -5.05 -7.66 4.81
C PHE A 59 -6.42 -8.31 4.83
N ARG A 60 -7.38 -7.74 5.57
CA ARG A 60 -8.75 -8.28 5.65
C ARG A 60 -9.78 -7.18 5.90
N GLU A 61 -11.04 -7.48 5.62
CA GLU A 61 -12.19 -6.62 5.98
C GLU A 61 -12.02 -5.17 5.51
N GLN A 62 -11.71 -4.98 4.23
CA GLN A 62 -11.54 -3.66 3.64
C GLN A 62 -12.09 -3.58 2.22
N ASP A 63 -12.72 -2.46 1.88
CA ASP A 63 -13.04 -2.14 0.49
C ASP A 63 -11.78 -1.89 -0.35
N LYS A 64 -11.02 -0.84 -0.03
CA LYS A 64 -9.82 -0.41 -0.77
C LYS A 64 -8.55 -0.87 -0.05
N VAL A 65 -7.93 -1.96 -0.52
CA VAL A 65 -6.80 -2.56 0.21
C VAL A 65 -5.49 -1.79 0.04
N MET A 66 -4.97 -1.69 -1.18
CA MET A 66 -3.62 -1.19 -1.44
C MET A 66 -3.55 -0.35 -2.71
N LEU A 67 -3.23 0.94 -2.58
CA LEU A 67 -3.05 1.86 -3.69
C LEU A 67 -1.57 2.14 -3.96
N LEU A 68 -1.13 1.85 -5.17
CA LEU A 68 0.21 2.18 -5.65
C LEU A 68 0.06 3.27 -6.72
N GLY A 69 0.24 4.53 -6.33
CA GLY A 69 0.04 5.72 -7.16
C GLY A 69 -1.41 6.26 -7.15
N HIS A 70 -1.60 7.53 -6.76
CA HIS A 70 -2.93 8.09 -6.46
C HIS A 70 -3.56 8.93 -7.59
N ASP A 71 -2.75 9.50 -8.48
CA ASP A 71 -3.17 10.53 -9.44
C ASP A 71 -2.62 10.23 -10.83
N ASP A 72 -3.51 10.24 -11.82
CA ASP A 72 -3.19 9.95 -13.22
C ASP A 72 -2.23 11.01 -13.81
N GLY A 73 -2.24 12.24 -13.29
CA GLY A 73 -1.32 13.31 -13.66
C GLY A 73 0.03 13.27 -12.94
N TYR A 74 0.20 12.45 -11.90
CA TYR A 74 1.43 12.43 -11.11
C TYR A 74 2.50 11.51 -11.70
N VAL A 75 3.02 11.90 -12.87
CA VAL A 75 3.96 11.10 -13.68
C VAL A 75 5.28 10.74 -13.00
N ARG A 76 5.63 11.36 -11.86
CA ARG A 76 6.84 10.97 -11.08
C ARG A 76 6.71 9.56 -10.50
N ASP A 77 5.49 9.04 -10.33
CA ASP A 77 5.25 7.66 -9.89
C ASP A 77 5.68 6.60 -10.94
N LYS A 78 6.05 6.99 -12.17
CA LYS A 78 6.71 6.09 -13.13
C LYS A 78 8.00 5.46 -12.57
N ASN A 79 8.66 6.10 -11.61
CA ASN A 79 9.86 5.59 -10.94
C ASN A 79 9.55 4.74 -9.70
N MET A 80 8.28 4.57 -9.34
CA MET A 80 7.87 3.73 -8.22
C MET A 80 8.17 2.26 -8.54
N LYS A 81 8.86 1.59 -7.60
CA LYS A 81 9.12 0.15 -7.62
C LYS A 81 8.65 -0.45 -6.32
N VAL A 82 7.69 -1.37 -6.40
CA VAL A 82 7.12 -2.04 -5.23
C VAL A 82 7.17 -3.55 -5.42
N THR A 83 7.52 -4.28 -4.36
CA THR A 83 7.39 -5.74 -4.34
C THR A 83 6.31 -6.11 -3.33
N VAL A 84 5.33 -6.91 -3.76
CA VAL A 84 4.22 -7.39 -2.94
C VAL A 84 4.29 -8.92 -2.92
N LEU A 85 4.74 -9.50 -1.80
CA LEU A 85 4.95 -10.94 -1.70
C LEU A 85 4.51 -11.58 -0.38
N TYR A 86 4.07 -12.85 -0.40
CA TYR A 86 3.67 -13.60 0.81
C TYR A 86 2.58 -12.96 1.65
N ASN A 87 1.81 -12.02 1.10
CA ASN A 87 0.71 -11.41 1.83
C ASN A 87 -0.54 -12.31 1.76
N HIS A 88 -1.34 -12.26 2.81
CA HIS A 88 -2.66 -12.86 2.87
C HIS A 88 -3.71 -11.76 2.65
N PHE A 89 -4.39 -11.81 1.51
CA PHE A 89 -5.53 -10.96 1.18
C PHE A 89 -6.85 -11.71 1.40
N GLY A 90 -7.62 -11.28 2.39
CA GLY A 90 -8.91 -11.86 2.75
C GLY A 90 -8.96 -12.36 4.20
N PRO A 91 -10.14 -12.65 4.74
CA PRO A 91 -11.44 -12.57 4.08
C PRO A 91 -11.91 -11.12 3.89
N ASN A 92 -12.92 -10.95 3.03
CA ASN A 92 -13.68 -9.70 2.87
C ASN A 92 -12.83 -8.50 2.38
N CYS A 93 -11.94 -8.74 1.41
CA CYS A 93 -11.27 -7.68 0.69
C CYS A 93 -12.01 -7.42 -0.65
N ASN A 94 -12.52 -6.21 -0.88
CA ASN A 94 -13.31 -5.95 -2.09
C ASN A 94 -12.43 -5.76 -3.34
N GLN A 95 -11.40 -4.91 -3.23
CA GLN A 95 -10.58 -4.47 -4.37
C GLN A 95 -9.18 -3.98 -4.01
N ARG A 96 -8.36 -3.69 -5.04
CA ARG A 96 -7.04 -3.04 -4.96
C ARG A 96 -5.97 -3.86 -4.24
N MET A 97 -5.65 -5.05 -4.73
CA MET A 97 -4.69 -5.97 -4.12
C MET A 97 -3.51 -6.37 -5.04
N PRO A 98 -2.71 -5.42 -5.58
CA PRO A 98 -2.83 -3.97 -5.48
C PRO A 98 -3.59 -3.34 -6.67
N ARG A 99 -3.88 -2.03 -6.56
CA ARG A 99 -4.19 -1.18 -7.73
C ARG A 99 -2.99 -0.28 -8.07
N ILE A 100 -2.45 -0.40 -9.28
CA ILE A 100 -1.16 0.20 -9.68
C ILE A 100 -1.33 1.25 -10.77
N ARG A 101 -0.77 2.45 -10.57
CA ARG A 101 -0.61 3.47 -11.61
C ARG A 101 0.85 3.76 -11.89
N HIS A 102 1.16 3.95 -13.18
CA HIS A 102 2.46 4.39 -13.74
C HIS A 102 3.68 3.49 -13.51
N GLY A 103 4.00 3.17 -12.25
CA GLY A 103 5.22 2.49 -11.85
C GLY A 103 5.20 0.98 -12.08
N TYR A 104 6.13 0.30 -11.42
CA TYR A 104 6.31 -1.14 -11.52
C TYR A 104 6.00 -1.82 -10.18
N ALA A 105 5.21 -2.89 -10.23
CA ALA A 105 4.94 -3.76 -9.09
C ALA A 105 5.29 -5.22 -9.44
N HIS A 106 6.14 -5.84 -8.63
CA HIS A 106 6.34 -7.29 -8.66
C HIS A 106 5.41 -7.94 -7.64
N VAL A 107 4.42 -8.68 -8.11
CA VAL A 107 3.40 -9.33 -7.27
C VAL A 107 3.58 -10.85 -7.36
N ALA A 108 4.02 -11.48 -6.29
CA ALA A 108 4.38 -12.90 -6.30
C ALA A 108 4.01 -13.61 -4.98
N ASN A 109 3.60 -14.88 -5.04
CA ASN A 109 3.34 -15.73 -3.87
C ASN A 109 2.39 -15.13 -2.81
N ASN A 110 1.42 -14.30 -3.20
CA ASN A 110 0.38 -13.83 -2.28
C ASN A 110 -0.82 -14.78 -2.31
N LEU A 111 -1.48 -14.96 -1.16
CA LEU A 111 -2.74 -15.68 -1.05
C LEU A 111 -3.90 -14.70 -1.21
N TYR A 112 -4.86 -15.03 -2.07
CA TYR A 112 -6.06 -14.23 -2.31
C TYR A 112 -7.32 -15.06 -2.03
N LEU A 113 -8.11 -14.66 -1.03
CA LEU A 113 -9.33 -15.35 -0.62
C LEU A 113 -10.56 -14.45 -0.78
N GLY A 114 -11.29 -14.64 -1.87
CA GLY A 114 -12.65 -14.10 -2.05
C GLY A 114 -12.72 -12.58 -2.23
N TRP A 115 -12.17 -12.07 -3.34
CA TRP A 115 -12.40 -10.68 -3.76
C TRP A 115 -13.76 -10.52 -4.44
N MET A 116 -14.44 -9.39 -4.24
CA MET A 116 -15.76 -9.17 -4.84
C MET A 116 -15.69 -8.38 -6.15
N GLN A 117 -14.86 -7.34 -6.26
CA GLN A 117 -14.78 -6.52 -7.49
C GLN A 117 -13.61 -6.93 -8.39
N TYR A 118 -12.37 -6.83 -7.91
CA TYR A 118 -11.16 -7.33 -8.59
C TYR A 118 -10.01 -7.49 -7.60
N ALA A 119 -9.06 -8.39 -7.88
CA ALA A 119 -7.84 -8.49 -7.08
C ALA A 119 -6.80 -7.46 -7.51
N ILE A 120 -6.14 -7.69 -8.64
CA ILE A 120 -5.07 -6.83 -9.16
C ILE A 120 -5.64 -5.95 -10.27
N GLY A 121 -5.33 -4.65 -10.24
CA GLY A 121 -5.78 -3.70 -11.26
C GLY A 121 -4.81 -2.54 -11.46
N GLY A 122 -5.14 -1.63 -12.37
CA GLY A 122 -4.39 -0.39 -12.63
C GLY A 122 -5.27 0.67 -13.25
#